data_AF-V3Z212-F1
#
_entry.id   AF-V3Z212-F1
#
_cell.length_a   1.000
_cell.length_b   1.000
_cell.length_c   1.000
_cell.angle_alpha   90.00
_cell.angle_beta   90.00
_cell.angle_gamma   90.00
#
_symmetry.space_group_name_H-M   'P 1'
#
loop_
_entity.id
_entity.type
_entity.pdbx_description
1 polymer ?
#
loop_
_entity_poly.entity_id
_entity_poly.type
_entity_poly.pdbx_seq_one_letter_code
_entity_poly.pdbx_strand_id
1 'polypeptide(L)'
;MGNGASVQPSKTEQDMQRRMTLIESQNSLSGIPVVEECQSLSQKDLEAMKIDPKDYNFSFENLVFEGGGSKGAAYVGALRYMEEIGMLKKIKRFAGSSSGAMCSCYLAVGYGTEEISNLMEPKYVSSVTNCKLFCQFLLSLSLLLK
;
A
#
# COMPACT_ATOMS: atom_id res chain seq x y z
N MET A 1 -40.96 19.47 -22.88
CA MET A 1 -39.63 18.94 -23.26
C MET A 1 -38.63 19.45 -22.22
N GLY A 2 -38.37 18.67 -21.17
CA GLY A 2 -37.37 19.01 -20.15
C GLY A 2 -36.15 18.13 -20.36
N ASN A 3 -35.00 18.74 -20.65
CA ASN A 3 -33.74 18.05 -20.92
C ASN A 3 -33.24 17.34 -19.65
N GLY A 4 -33.32 16.02 -19.64
CA GLY A 4 -32.59 15.17 -18.70
C GLY A 4 -31.14 15.04 -19.14
N ALA A 5 -30.30 16.01 -18.76
CA ALA A 5 -28.86 15.85 -18.89
C ALA A 5 -28.39 14.85 -17.83
N SER A 6 -28.00 13.65 -18.26
CA SER A 6 -27.35 12.67 -17.40
C SER A 6 -25.99 13.21 -16.96
N VAL A 7 -25.90 13.62 -15.70
CA VAL A 7 -24.66 14.05 -15.07
C VAL A 7 -23.73 12.84 -15.04
N GLN A 8 -22.60 12.93 -15.73
CA GLN A 8 -21.56 11.90 -15.73
C GLN A 8 -20.96 11.80 -14.32
N PRO A 9 -20.84 10.59 -13.75
CA PRO A 9 -20.34 10.41 -12.39
C PRO A 9 -18.91 10.93 -12.27
N SER A 10 -18.62 11.61 -11.15
CA SER A 10 -17.30 12.13 -10.81
C SER A 10 -16.26 11.01 -10.72
N LYS A 11 -14.98 11.34 -10.89
CA LYS A 11 -13.89 10.34 -10.82
C LYS A 11 -13.91 9.53 -9.51
N THR A 12 -14.29 10.17 -8.41
CA THR A 12 -14.44 9.54 -7.08
C THR A 12 -15.60 8.54 -7.04
N GLU A 13 -16.74 8.85 -7.67
CA GLU A 13 -17.89 7.95 -7.77
C GLU A 13 -17.58 6.75 -8.67
N GLN A 14 -16.82 6.96 -9.75
CA GLN A 14 -16.36 5.89 -10.62
C GLN A 14 -15.40 4.93 -9.91
N ASP A 15 -14.46 5.45 -9.11
CA ASP A 15 -13.54 4.62 -8.31
C ASP A 15 -14.27 3.88 -7.18
N MET A 16 -15.31 4.49 -6.60
CA MET A 16 -16.18 3.83 -5.61
C MET A 16 -16.98 2.69 -6.24
N GLN A 17 -17.57 2.91 -7.42
CA GLN A 17 -18.29 1.88 -8.17
C GLN A 17 -17.36 0.71 -8.55
N ARG A 18 -16.12 0.99 -9.00
CA ARG A 18 -15.12 -0.06 -9.27
C ARG A 18 -14.78 -0.90 -8.04
N ARG A 19 -14.63 -0.27 -6.87
CA ARG A 19 -14.37 -0.98 -5.61
C ARG A 19 -15.53 -1.90 -5.22
N MET A 20 -16.77 -1.43 -5.38
CA MET A 20 -17.96 -2.24 -5.09
C MET A 20 -18.08 -3.45 -6.01
N THR A 21 -17.89 -3.27 -7.31
CA THR A 21 -17.93 -4.39 -8.28
C THR A 21 -16.83 -5.41 -8.04
N LEU A 22 -15.63 -4.97 -7.64
CA LEU A 22 -14.54 -5.88 -7.28
C LEU A 22 -14.88 -6.72 -6.04
N ILE A 23 -15.47 -6.11 -5.01
CA ILE A 23 -15.91 -6.81 -3.80
C ILE A 23 -16.99 -7.84 -4.13
N GLU A 24 -17.98 -7.47 -4.96
CA GLU A 24 -19.04 -8.39 -5.41
C GLU A 24 -18.49 -9.57 -6.23
N SER A 25 -17.52 -9.32 -7.11
CA SER A 25 -16.89 -10.38 -7.91
C SER A 25 -16.04 -11.34 -7.06
N GLN A 26 -15.40 -10.85 -6.00
CA GLN A 26 -14.65 -11.69 -5.06
C GLN A 26 -15.57 -12.52 -4.15
N ASN A 27 -16.74 -11.97 -3.78
CA ASN A 27 -17.72 -12.67 -2.96
C ASN A 27 -18.40 -13.83 -3.69
N SER A 28 -18.54 -13.76 -5.01
CA SER A 28 -19.13 -14.86 -5.81
C SER A 28 -18.19 -16.05 -6.01
N LEU A 29 -16.88 -15.90 -5.77
CA LEU A 29 -15.87 -16.93 -6.02
C LEU A 29 -15.42 -17.71 -4.77
N SER A 30 -15.78 -17.25 -3.57
CA SER A 30 -15.42 -17.95 -2.32
C SER A 30 -16.67 -18.18 -1.48
N GLY A 31 -17.06 -19.44 -1.30
CA GLY A 31 -18.13 -19.86 -0.37
C GLY A 31 -17.75 -19.69 1.11
N ILE A 32 -17.05 -18.60 1.44
CA ILE A 32 -16.63 -18.21 2.78
C ILE A 32 -17.78 -17.40 3.39
N PRO A 33 -18.27 -17.73 4.60
CA PRO A 33 -19.30 -16.95 5.26
C PRO A 33 -18.83 -15.50 5.40
N VAL A 34 -19.71 -14.60 4.97
CA VAL A 34 -19.55 -13.15 5.02
C VAL A 34 -19.04 -12.78 6.41
N VAL A 35 -17.91 -12.07 6.47
CA VAL A 35 -17.61 -11.24 7.64
C VAL A 35 -18.69 -10.17 7.69
N GLU A 36 -19.77 -10.49 8.37
CA GLU A 36 -20.76 -9.54 8.87
C GLU A 36 -20.06 -8.69 9.92
N GLU A 37 -19.46 -7.60 9.45
CA GLU A 37 -19.49 -6.26 10.06
C GLU A 37 -18.56 -5.36 9.22
N CYS A 38 -19.12 -4.72 8.21
CA CYS A 38 -18.66 -3.36 7.89
C CYS A 38 -19.03 -2.54 9.13
N GLN A 39 -18.12 -2.46 10.11
CA GLN A 39 -18.29 -1.55 11.24
C GLN A 39 -18.67 -0.20 10.66
N SER A 40 -19.85 0.31 11.04
CA SER A 40 -20.38 1.55 10.49
C SER A 40 -19.30 2.61 10.62
N LEU A 41 -18.87 3.16 9.47
CA LEU A 41 -17.81 4.16 9.41
C LEU A 41 -18.09 5.25 10.44
N SER A 42 -17.11 5.54 11.29
CA SER A 42 -17.25 6.59 12.28
C SER A 42 -17.31 7.95 11.57
N GLN A 43 -17.84 8.96 12.25
CA GLN A 43 -17.86 10.33 11.74
C GLN A 43 -16.44 10.79 11.33
N LYS A 44 -15.41 10.35 12.07
CA LYS A 44 -14.01 10.64 11.77
C LYS A 44 -13.54 9.96 10.48
N ASP A 45 -13.99 8.75 10.20
CA ASP A 45 -13.64 8.02 8.97
C ASP A 45 -14.26 8.71 7.74
N LEU A 46 -15.52 9.16 7.86
CA LEU A 46 -16.21 9.92 6.82
C LEU A 46 -15.54 11.28 6.55
N GLU A 47 -15.00 11.92 7.58
CA GLU A 47 -14.25 13.16 7.45
C GLU A 47 -12.87 12.94 6.82
N ALA A 48 -12.16 11.88 7.24
CA ALA A 48 -10.88 11.51 6.65
C ALA A 48 -11.01 11.17 5.15
N MET A 49 -12.11 10.54 4.75
CA MET A 49 -12.40 10.23 3.33
C MET A 49 -12.65 11.47 2.45
N LYS A 50 -12.94 12.64 3.04
CA LYS A 50 -13.13 13.90 2.29
C LYS A 50 -11.81 14.62 2.00
N ILE A 51 -10.72 14.23 2.66
CA ILE A 51 -9.42 14.86 2.52
C ILE A 51 -8.65 14.13 1.42
N ASP A 52 -8.21 14.84 0.38
CA ASP A 52 -7.23 14.29 -0.56
C ASP A 52 -5.84 14.36 0.12
N PRO A 53 -5.14 13.23 0.33
CA PRO A 53 -3.78 13.22 0.89
C PRO A 53 -2.80 14.15 0.16
N LYS A 54 -3.03 14.46 -1.13
CA LYS A 54 -2.22 15.41 -1.91
C LYS A 54 -2.24 16.83 -1.35
N ASP A 55 -3.37 17.23 -0.77
CA ASP A 55 -3.59 18.59 -0.28
C ASP A 55 -3.05 18.78 1.14
N TYR A 56 -2.65 17.69 1.80
CA TYR A 56 -2.17 17.73 3.17
C TYR A 56 -0.64 17.86 3.25
N ASN A 57 -0.17 18.92 3.90
CA ASN A 57 1.25 19.09 4.19
C ASN A 57 1.64 18.38 5.48
N PHE A 58 2.06 17.12 5.38
CA PHE A 58 2.56 16.35 6.51
C PHE A 58 3.95 16.83 6.96
N SER A 59 4.16 16.94 8.28
CA SER A 59 5.43 17.33 8.90
C SER A 59 6.31 16.15 9.32
N PHE A 60 5.81 14.92 9.20
CA PHE A 60 6.58 13.73 9.56
C PHE A 60 7.59 13.35 8.48
N GLU A 61 8.70 12.76 8.93
CA GLU A 61 9.78 12.28 8.05
C GLU A 61 10.06 10.78 8.29
N ASN A 62 9.28 10.13 9.15
CA ASN A 62 9.47 8.74 9.56
C ASN A 62 8.34 7.89 8.97
N LEU A 63 8.68 6.80 8.30
CA LEU A 63 7.72 5.82 7.81
C LEU A 63 7.98 4.47 8.46
N VAL A 64 6.99 3.94 9.17
CA VAL A 64 7.10 2.70 9.95
C VAL A 64 6.17 1.64 9.40
N PHE A 65 6.71 0.45 9.10
CA PHE A 65 5.97 -0.69 8.56
C PHE A 65 5.85 -1.80 9.60
N GLU A 66 4.62 -2.12 9.96
CA GLU A 66 4.34 -3.24 10.84
C GLU A 66 4.71 -4.59 10.18
N GLY A 67 4.97 -5.61 10.98
CA GLY A 67 5.07 -6.98 10.46
C GLY A 67 3.68 -7.55 10.17
N GLY A 68 3.49 -8.16 9.00
CA GLY A 68 2.19 -8.72 8.61
C GLY A 68 2.25 -10.00 7.78
N GLY A 69 3.44 -10.59 7.64
CA GLY A 69 3.68 -11.74 6.76
C GLY A 69 3.35 -11.39 5.30
N SER A 70 2.56 -12.25 4.65
CA SER A 70 2.11 -12.08 3.25
C SER A 70 1.26 -10.83 3.01
N LYS A 71 0.63 -10.28 4.06
CA LYS A 71 -0.14 -9.02 3.97
C LYS A 71 0.75 -7.81 3.64
N GLY A 72 2.07 -7.93 3.82
CA GLY A 72 3.04 -6.90 3.44
C GLY A 72 3.01 -6.53 1.96
N ALA A 73 2.42 -7.37 1.08
CA ALA A 73 2.20 -7.02 -0.32
C ALA A 73 1.33 -5.75 -0.48
N ALA A 74 0.44 -5.45 0.46
CA ALA A 74 -0.37 -4.24 0.45
C ALA A 74 0.46 -2.94 0.55
N TYR A 75 1.69 -3.01 1.10
CA TYR A 75 2.58 -1.85 1.19
C TYR A 75 2.94 -1.29 -0.17
N VAL A 76 3.04 -2.14 -1.20
CA VAL A 76 3.34 -1.70 -2.57
C VAL A 76 2.29 -0.71 -3.07
N GLY A 77 1.00 -0.97 -2.84
CA GLY A 77 -0.07 -0.07 -3.24
C GLY A 77 0.01 1.29 -2.54
N ALA A 78 0.24 1.28 -1.22
CA ALA A 78 0.42 2.50 -0.44
C ALA A 78 1.65 3.30 -0.89
N LEU A 79 2.77 2.61 -1.15
CA LEU A 79 4.01 3.22 -1.62
C LEU A 79 3.86 3.88 -2.99
N ARG A 80 3.25 3.21 -3.96
CA ARG A 80 2.99 3.77 -5.29
C ARG A 80 2.21 5.07 -5.18
N TYR A 81 1.13 5.08 -4.40
CA TYR A 81 0.34 6.28 -4.21
C TYR A 81 1.13 7.40 -3.50
N MET A 82 1.89 7.08 -2.45
CA MET A 82 2.77 8.07 -1.79
C MET A 82 3.87 8.62 -2.70
N GLU A 83 4.36 7.82 -3.66
CA GLU A 83 5.30 8.28 -4.68
C GLU A 83 4.64 9.24 -5.67
N GLU A 84 3.47 8.88 -6.21
CA GLU A 84 2.69 9.67 -7.16
C GLU A 84 2.37 11.08 -6.64
N ILE A 85 2.10 11.19 -5.35
CA ILE A 85 1.78 12.46 -4.68
C ILE A 85 3.01 13.17 -4.12
N GLY A 86 4.21 12.62 -4.33
CA GLY A 86 5.48 13.20 -3.90
C GLY A 86 5.72 13.15 -2.39
N MET A 87 4.89 12.43 -1.63
CA MET A 87 5.04 12.29 -0.17
C MET A 87 6.30 11.51 0.20
N LEU A 88 6.67 10.47 -0.57
CA LEU A 88 7.88 9.68 -0.29
C LEU A 88 9.16 10.51 -0.24
N LYS A 89 9.24 11.61 -1.01
CA LYS A 89 10.42 12.50 -1.05
C LYS A 89 10.71 13.21 0.27
N LYS A 90 9.71 13.34 1.15
CA LYS A 90 9.85 13.98 2.47
C LYS A 90 10.31 12.98 3.55
N ILE A 91 10.18 11.68 3.30
CA ILE A 91 10.55 10.65 4.26
C ILE A 91 12.07 10.49 4.28
N LYS A 92 12.65 10.52 5.47
CA LYS A 92 14.09 10.40 5.71
C LYS A 92 14.47 9.12 6.44
N ARG A 93 13.54 8.54 7.21
CA ARG A 93 13.81 7.41 8.10
C ARG A 93 12.74 6.35 7.90
N PHE A 94 13.18 5.12 7.70
CA PHE A 94 12.34 3.95 7.54
C PHE A 94 12.58 2.99 8.71
N ALA A 95 11.52 2.38 9.23
CA ALA A 95 11.63 1.34 10.24
C ALA A 95 10.55 0.27 9.99
N GLY A 96 10.82 -0.96 10.39
CA GLY A 96 9.78 -1.99 10.32
C GLY A 96 10.19 -3.30 10.95
N SER A 97 9.21 -4.21 11.05
CA SER A 97 9.40 -5.56 11.60
C SER A 97 9.00 -6.62 10.58
N SER A 98 9.74 -7.75 10.53
CA SER A 98 9.46 -8.87 9.60
C SER A 98 9.30 -8.42 8.14
N SER A 99 8.14 -8.62 7.51
CA SER A 99 7.87 -8.14 6.15
C SER A 99 7.94 -6.62 6.00
N GLY A 100 7.61 -5.87 7.05
CA GLY A 100 7.83 -4.43 7.11
C GLY A 100 9.30 -4.03 7.16
N ALA A 101 10.16 -4.83 7.81
CA ALA A 101 11.61 -4.59 7.83
C ALA A 101 12.21 -4.76 6.43
N MET A 102 11.77 -5.77 5.68
CA MET A 102 12.18 -5.96 4.28
C MET A 102 11.81 -4.75 3.42
N CYS A 103 10.56 -4.29 3.50
CA CYS A 103 10.09 -3.11 2.77
C CYS A 103 10.87 -1.85 3.13
N SER A 104 11.08 -1.61 4.44
CA SER A 104 11.86 -0.50 4.96
C SER A 104 13.29 -0.51 4.43
N CYS A 105 13.90 -1.70 4.35
CA CYS A 105 15.26 -1.85 3.87
C CYS A 105 15.39 -1.45 2.40
N TYR A 106 14.49 -1.91 1.53
CA TYR A 106 14.51 -1.54 0.12
C TYR A 106 14.33 -0.03 -0.08
N LEU A 107 13.44 0.60 0.67
CA LEU A 107 13.28 2.06 0.64
C LEU A 107 14.53 2.78 1.12
N ALA A 108 15.17 2.28 2.19
CA ALA A 108 16.38 2.89 2.76
C ALA A 108 17.58 2.84 1.80
N VAL A 109 17.68 1.82 0.93
CA VAL A 109 18.71 1.77 -0.13
C VAL A 109 18.32 2.48 -1.42
N GLY A 110 17.15 3.13 -1.45
CA GLY A 110 16.72 3.97 -2.58
C GLY A 110 16.08 3.20 -3.74
N TYR A 111 15.56 1.99 -3.51
CA TYR A 111 14.78 1.30 -4.54
C TYR A 111 13.47 2.04 -4.79
N GLY A 112 13.10 2.16 -6.06
CA GLY A 112 11.82 2.74 -6.49
C GLY A 112 10.64 1.82 -6.21
N THR A 113 9.42 2.37 -6.21
CA THR A 113 8.22 1.58 -5.85
C THR A 113 7.93 0.44 -6.82
N GLU A 114 8.26 0.59 -8.11
CA GLU A 114 8.15 -0.48 -9.11
C GLU A 114 9.15 -1.63 -8.84
N GLU A 115 10.37 -1.32 -8.44
CA GLU A 115 11.38 -2.34 -8.12
C GLU A 115 10.98 -3.10 -6.85
N ILE A 116 10.49 -2.38 -5.84
CA ILE A 116 9.94 -2.96 -4.61
C ILE A 116 8.72 -3.84 -4.94
N SER A 117 7.84 -3.40 -5.84
CA SER A 117 6.69 -4.18 -6.31
C SER A 117 7.15 -5.54 -6.82
N ASN A 118 8.15 -5.55 -7.71
CA ASN A 118 8.71 -6.79 -8.26
C ASN A 118 9.33 -7.66 -7.17
N LEU A 119 10.11 -7.09 -6.25
CA LEU A 119 10.76 -7.84 -5.17
C LEU A 119 9.77 -8.45 -4.16
N MET A 120 8.63 -7.79 -3.95
CA MET A 120 7.56 -8.22 -3.05
C MET A 120 6.58 -9.21 -3.68
N GLU A 121 6.70 -9.54 -4.97
CA GLU A 121 5.86 -10.57 -5.58
C GLU A 121 6.13 -11.95 -4.95
N PRO A 122 5.10 -12.81 -4.76
CA PRO A 122 5.24 -14.09 -4.04
C PRO A 122 6.35 -15.01 -4.57
N LYS A 123 6.59 -14.99 -5.88
CA LYS A 123 7.67 -15.75 -6.55
C LYS A 123 9.07 -15.35 -6.05
N TYR A 124 9.28 -14.08 -5.72
CA TYR A 124 10.56 -13.57 -5.23
C TYR A 124 10.62 -13.59 -3.71
N VAL A 125 9.52 -13.33 -3.00
CA VAL A 125 9.45 -13.44 -1.53
C VAL A 125 9.80 -14.85 -1.05
N SER A 126 9.35 -15.89 -1.78
CA SER A 126 9.73 -17.28 -1.49
C SER A 126 11.24 -17.54 -1.65
N SER A 127 11.90 -16.77 -2.52
CA SER A 127 13.35 -16.83 -2.71
C SER A 127 14.13 -16.03 -1.66
N VAL A 128 13.58 -14.90 -1.20
CA VAL A 128 14.18 -14.04 -0.16
C VAL A 128 14.03 -14.66 1.23
N THR A 129 12.91 -15.37 1.50
CA THR A 129 12.73 -16.15 2.73
C THR A 129 13.64 -17.38 2.82
N ASN A 130 14.32 -17.74 1.72
CA ASN A 130 15.40 -18.70 1.76
C ASN A 130 16.59 -18.08 2.51
N CYS A 131 16.86 -18.61 3.70
CA CYS A 131 17.77 -18.04 4.71
C CYS A 131 19.14 -17.62 4.15
N LYS A 132 19.65 -18.30 3.11
CA LYS A 132 20.90 -17.96 2.43
C LYS A 132 20.85 -16.63 1.68
N LEU A 133 19.76 -16.33 0.99
CA LEU A 133 19.62 -15.10 0.20
C LEU A 133 19.37 -13.88 1.11
N PHE A 134 18.59 -14.05 2.18
CA PHE A 134 18.36 -12.99 3.16
C PHE A 134 19.68 -12.57 3.85
N CYS A 135 20.49 -13.54 4.29
CA CYS A 135 21.80 -13.26 4.86
C CYS A 135 22.75 -12.60 3.85
N GLN A 136 22.74 -13.05 2.59
CA GLN A 136 23.56 -12.45 1.53
C GLN A 136 23.17 -10.98 1.29
N PHE A 137 21.87 -10.68 1.28
CA PHE A 137 21.35 -9.32 1.15
C PHE A 137 21.80 -8.43 2.32
N LEU A 138 21.70 -8.90 3.56
CA LEU A 138 22.18 -8.16 4.74
C LEU A 138 23.70 -7.95 4.73
N LEU A 139 24.47 -8.93 4.26
CA LEU A 139 25.92 -8.82 4.09
C LEU A 139 26.29 -7.74 3.06
N SER A 140 25.64 -7.76 1.90
CA SER A 140 25.80 -6.74 0.86
C SER A 140 25.37 -5.34 1.34
N LEU A 141 24.33 -5.25 2.17
CA LEU A 141 23.88 -4.00 2.78
C LEU A 141 24.92 -3.42 3.74
N SER A 142 25.57 -4.27 4.56
CA SER A 142 26.63 -3.83 5.48
C SER A 142 27.87 -3.30 4.76
N LEU A 143 28.11 -3.75 3.52
CA LEU A 143 29.19 -3.27 2.66
C LEU A 143 28.84 -1.95 1.99
N LEU A 144 27.55 -1.70 1.72
CA LEU A 144 27.06 -0.47 1.08
C LEU A 144 26.91 0.70 2.06
N LEU A 145 26.73 0.40 3.36
CA LEU A 145 26.53 1.39 4.43
C LEU A 145 27.84 1.81 5.13
N LYS A 146 29.00 1.60 4.50
CA LYS A 146 30.30 2.10 4.97
C LYS A 146 30.74 3.33 4.19
#